data_AF-A0A9D7R7W8-F1
#
_entry.id   AF-A0A9D7R7W8-F1
#
_cell.length_a   1.000
_cell.length_b   1.000
_cell.length_c   1.000
_cell.angle_alpha   90.00
_cell.angle_beta   90.00
_cell.angle_gamma   90.00
#
_symmetry.space_group_name_H-M   'P 1'
#
loop_
_entity.id
_entity.type
_entity.pdbx_description
1 polymer ?
#
loop_
_entity_poly.entity_id
_entity_poly.type
_entity_poly.pdbx_seq_one_letter_code
_entity_poly.pdbx_strand_id
1 'polypeptide(L)'
;MSVPSALRAPAPVNQGVNQMPSGDSSRVWFPEMLDELQKQWSKSLSWEDCGLLCARMTEARTKLKVEKGLRGPMMHCRHCNAVHEMRLAPITIRSLLFALRKQGILTDIELKQLDLAWRRYQAKQRLDGCGKKRVIGATSSPVPNHGPE
;
A
#
# COMPACT_ATOMS: atom_id res chain seq x y z
N MET A 1 -42.68 17.84 -54.74
CA MET A 1 -42.31 16.41 -54.57
C MET A 1 -41.20 16.38 -53.53
N SER A 2 -41.55 16.03 -52.29
CA SER A 2 -40.69 16.17 -51.12
C SER A 2 -40.08 14.81 -50.75
N VAL A 3 -38.76 14.75 -50.65
CA VAL A 3 -38.02 13.60 -50.10
C VAL A 3 -37.86 13.77 -48.59
N PRO A 4 -38.09 12.74 -47.76
CA PRO A 4 -37.89 12.85 -46.31
C PRO A 4 -36.43 12.62 -45.91
N SER A 5 -35.94 13.48 -45.01
CA SER A 5 -34.66 13.38 -44.31
C SER A 5 -34.57 12.09 -43.48
N ALA A 6 -33.62 11.22 -43.80
CA ALA A 6 -33.23 10.11 -42.96
C ALA A 6 -32.54 10.63 -41.68
N LEU A 7 -33.15 10.34 -40.52
CA LEU A 7 -32.56 10.49 -39.20
C LEU A 7 -31.23 9.71 -39.15
N ARG A 8 -30.12 10.44 -38.98
CA ARG A 8 -28.82 9.85 -38.64
C ARG A 8 -28.81 9.53 -37.15
N ALA A 9 -28.82 8.25 -36.79
CA ALA A 9 -28.60 7.82 -35.41
C ALA A 9 -27.21 8.28 -34.92
N PRO A 10 -27.08 8.77 -33.67
CA PRO A 10 -25.77 9.10 -33.12
C PRO A 10 -24.96 7.82 -32.86
N ALA A 11 -23.68 7.86 -33.22
CA ALA A 11 -22.71 6.82 -32.92
C ALA A 11 -22.63 6.57 -31.41
N PRO A 12 -22.39 5.32 -30.96
CA PRO A 12 -22.16 5.06 -29.55
C PRO A 12 -20.89 5.77 -29.09
N VAL A 13 -21.05 6.65 -28.11
CA VAL A 13 -19.94 7.20 -27.32
C VAL A 13 -19.24 6.02 -26.66
N ASN A 14 -18.06 5.66 -27.18
CA ASN A 14 -17.15 4.75 -26.49
C ASN A 14 -16.66 5.49 -25.24
N GLN A 15 -17.40 5.30 -24.15
CA GLN A 15 -17.02 5.75 -22.82
C GLN A 15 -15.62 5.22 -22.53
N GLY A 16 -14.71 6.14 -22.21
CA GLY A 16 -13.31 5.84 -22.00
C GLY A 16 -13.15 4.70 -21.01
N VAL A 17 -12.40 3.68 -21.42
CA VAL A 17 -11.73 2.79 -20.48
C VAL A 17 -11.04 3.70 -19.49
N ASN A 18 -11.52 3.67 -18.24
CA ASN A 18 -10.99 4.36 -17.10
C ASN A 18 -9.58 3.83 -16.82
N GLN A 19 -8.62 4.23 -17.66
CA GLN A 19 -7.22 3.85 -17.56
C GLN A 19 -6.68 4.56 -16.33
N MET A 20 -6.58 3.80 -15.25
CA MET A 20 -5.86 4.22 -14.06
C MET A 20 -4.44 4.63 -14.48
N PRO A 21 -3.96 5.81 -14.09
CA PRO A 21 -2.59 6.22 -14.37
C PRO A 21 -1.60 5.16 -13.89
N SER A 22 -0.60 4.87 -14.74
CA SER A 22 0.45 3.89 -14.43
C SER A 22 1.07 4.17 -13.06
N GLY A 23 0.96 3.22 -12.14
CA GLY A 23 1.54 3.29 -10.79
C GLY A 23 0.57 3.67 -9.67
N ASP A 24 -0.64 4.14 -9.95
CA ASP A 24 -1.62 4.42 -8.88
C ASP A 24 -2.10 3.12 -8.19
N SER A 25 -2.07 2.00 -8.91
CA SER A 25 -2.38 0.68 -8.33
C SER A 25 -1.37 0.27 -7.25
N SER A 26 -0.09 0.61 -7.42
CA SER A 26 0.99 0.29 -6.48
C SER A 26 1.35 1.43 -5.53
N ARG A 27 0.62 2.56 -5.58
CA ARG A 27 0.92 3.74 -4.78
C ARG A 27 0.75 3.48 -3.29
N VAL A 28 1.84 3.72 -2.54
CA VAL A 28 1.88 3.53 -1.08
C VAL A 28 1.54 4.82 -0.33
N TRP A 29 2.04 5.96 -0.80
CA TRP A 29 1.91 7.25 -0.13
C TRP A 29 1.13 8.22 -1.03
N PHE A 30 -0.05 8.61 -0.56
CA PHE A 30 -0.83 9.70 -1.11
C PHE A 30 -0.44 11.03 -0.43
N PRO A 31 -0.55 12.19 -1.12
CA PRO A 31 -0.28 13.50 -0.52
C PRO A 31 -0.99 13.70 0.82
N GLU A 32 -2.28 13.33 0.90
CA GLU A 32 -3.11 13.46 2.09
C GLU A 32 -2.55 12.65 3.29
N MET A 33 -1.89 11.53 3.02
CA MET A 33 -1.22 10.74 4.06
C MET A 33 0.08 11.39 4.53
N LEU A 34 0.80 12.06 3.63
CA LEU A 34 2.06 12.72 3.96
C LEU A 34 1.81 13.97 4.81
N ASP A 35 0.76 14.72 4.52
CA ASP A 35 0.28 15.82 5.36
C ASP A 35 -0.04 15.36 6.78
N GLU A 36 -0.82 14.27 6.91
CA GLU A 36 -1.16 13.71 8.23
C GLU A 36 0.06 13.14 8.93
N LEU A 37 0.94 12.47 8.20
CA LEU A 37 2.20 11.94 8.73
C LEU A 37 3.06 13.08 9.30
N GLN A 38 3.17 14.22 8.63
CA GLN A 38 3.94 15.36 9.12
C GLN A 38 3.34 15.96 10.40
N LYS A 39 2.02 15.99 10.53
CA LYS A 39 1.33 16.52 11.73
C LYS A 39 1.46 15.61 12.94
N GLN A 40 1.38 14.29 12.72
CA GLN A 40 1.38 13.29 13.81
C GLN A 40 2.79 12.87 14.23
N TRP A 41 3.77 13.01 13.33
CA TRP A 41 5.13 12.56 13.60
C TRP A 41 5.88 13.51 14.54
N SER A 42 6.60 12.92 15.50
CA SER A 42 7.66 13.61 16.23
C SER A 42 8.79 12.64 16.55
N LYS A 43 10.00 13.17 16.77
CA LYS A 43 11.18 12.36 17.17
C LYS A 43 11.03 11.71 18.55
N SER A 44 10.08 12.18 19.36
CA SER A 44 9.82 11.66 20.70
C SER A 44 8.80 10.51 20.72
N LEU A 45 8.20 10.15 19.59
CA LEU A 45 7.27 9.03 19.51
C LEU A 45 7.96 7.73 19.92
N SER A 46 7.27 6.94 20.74
CA SER A 46 7.73 5.59 21.04
C SER A 46 7.63 4.71 19.79
N TRP A 47 8.35 3.58 19.79
CA TRP A 47 8.23 2.61 18.69
C TRP A 47 6.84 1.97 18.60
N GLU A 48 6.11 1.91 19.72
CA GLU A 48 4.73 1.44 19.77
C GLU A 48 3.80 2.44 19.07
N ASP A 49 3.96 3.74 19.37
CA ASP A 49 3.21 4.81 18.68
C ASP A 49 3.56 4.88 17.19
N CYS A 50 4.82 4.64 16.82
CA CYS A 50 5.22 4.50 15.43
C CYS A 50 4.46 3.35 14.74
N GLY A 51 4.25 2.23 15.44
CA GLY A 51 3.45 1.10 14.95
C GLY A 51 1.98 1.46 14.77
N LEU A 52 1.38 2.18 15.72
CA LEU A 52 0.01 2.70 15.61
C LEU A 52 -0.14 3.69 14.45
N LEU A 53 0.84 4.58 14.27
CA LEU A 53 0.87 5.50 13.14
C LEU A 53 0.97 4.74 11.81
N CYS A 54 1.79 3.70 11.72
CA CYS A 54 1.84 2.81 10.54
C CYS A 54 0.49 2.14 10.23
N ALA A 55 -0.23 1.68 11.26
CA ALA A 55 -1.56 1.10 11.11
C ALA A 55 -2.56 2.13 10.56
N ARG A 56 -2.60 3.33 11.15
CA ARG A 56 -3.44 4.45 10.68
C ARG A 56 -3.12 4.84 9.23
N MET A 57 -1.84 4.93 8.86
CA MET A 57 -1.45 5.22 7.47
C MET A 57 -1.86 4.10 6.51
N THR A 58 -1.84 2.84 6.94
CA THR A 58 -2.29 1.70 6.14
C THR A 58 -3.80 1.76 5.89
N GLU A 59 -4.58 2.10 6.91
CA GLU A 59 -6.02 2.30 6.83
C GLU A 59 -6.37 3.50 5.94
N ALA A 60 -5.69 4.64 6.15
CA ALA A 60 -5.86 5.84 5.33
C ALA A 60 -5.58 5.56 3.84
N ARG A 61 -4.50 4.85 3.52
CA ARG A 61 -4.22 4.40 2.14
C ARG A 61 -5.36 3.58 1.57
N THR A 62 -5.86 2.62 2.34
CA THR A 62 -6.94 1.72 1.90
C THR A 62 -8.22 2.52 1.62
N LYS A 63 -8.57 3.45 2.51
CA LYS A 63 -9.71 4.34 2.35
C LYS A 63 -9.58 5.25 1.12
N LEU A 64 -8.44 5.92 0.96
CA LEU A 64 -8.17 6.80 -0.18
C LEU A 64 -8.22 6.06 -1.52
N LYS A 65 -7.77 4.80 -1.56
CA LYS A 65 -7.89 3.97 -2.75
C LYS A 65 -9.35 3.70 -3.10
N VAL A 66 -10.19 3.36 -2.13
CA VAL A 66 -11.62 3.16 -2.37
C VAL A 66 -12.29 4.45 -2.85
N GLU A 67 -12.02 5.58 -2.17
CA GLU A 67 -12.59 6.88 -2.52
C GLU A 67 -12.21 7.35 -3.92
N LYS A 68 -10.97 7.09 -4.35
CA LYS A 68 -10.48 7.43 -5.69
C LYS A 68 -10.81 6.36 -6.75
N GLY A 69 -11.58 5.32 -6.41
CA GLY A 69 -11.93 4.22 -7.32
C GLY A 69 -10.72 3.38 -7.76
N LEU A 70 -9.64 3.37 -6.97
CA LEU A 70 -8.39 2.73 -7.30
C LEU A 70 -8.35 1.26 -6.82
N ARG A 71 -8.14 0.33 -7.75
CA ARG A 71 -7.82 -1.07 -7.49
C ARG A 71 -6.36 -1.30 -7.09
N GLY A 72 -6.13 -2.41 -6.41
CA GLY A 72 -4.82 -3.01 -6.14
C GLY A 72 -4.08 -3.41 -7.42
N PRO A 73 -2.76 -3.67 -7.32
CA PRO A 73 -2.02 -4.23 -8.44
C PRO A 73 -2.55 -5.64 -8.74
N MET A 74 -2.62 -6.00 -10.02
CA MET A 74 -3.08 -7.32 -10.44
C MET A 74 -1.89 -8.29 -10.52
N MET A 75 -2.08 -9.54 -10.11
CA MET A 75 -1.11 -10.62 -10.23
C MET A 75 -1.72 -11.81 -10.98
N HIS A 76 -0.92 -12.44 -11.83
CA HIS A 76 -1.29 -13.75 -12.38
C HIS A 76 -0.91 -14.84 -11.37
N CYS A 77 -1.87 -15.72 -11.06
CA CYS A 77 -1.65 -16.87 -10.21
C CYS A 77 -1.40 -18.11 -11.07
N ARG A 78 -0.22 -18.70 -10.92
CA ARG A 78 0.18 -19.91 -11.65
C ARG A 78 -0.60 -21.17 -11.23
N HIS A 79 -1.21 -21.15 -10.04
CA HIS A 79 -1.91 -22.32 -9.51
C HIS A 79 -3.32 -22.48 -10.10
N CYS A 80 -4.10 -21.39 -10.15
CA CYS A 80 -5.45 -21.40 -10.71
C CYS A 80 -5.53 -20.85 -12.14
N ASN A 81 -4.40 -20.39 -12.70
CA ASN A 81 -4.29 -19.75 -14.00
C ASN A 81 -5.20 -18.51 -14.19
N ALA A 82 -5.52 -17.80 -13.11
CA ALA A 82 -6.37 -16.61 -13.12
C ALA A 82 -5.60 -15.35 -12.68
N VAL A 83 -6.18 -14.18 -12.97
CA VAL A 83 -5.65 -12.88 -12.54
C VAL A 83 -6.40 -12.42 -11.30
N HIS A 84 -5.67 -12.09 -10.23
CA HIS A 84 -6.23 -11.64 -8.96
C HIS A 84 -5.73 -10.25 -8.59
N GLU A 85 -6.56 -9.51 -7.88
CA GLU A 85 -6.16 -8.25 -7.24
C GLU A 85 -5.34 -8.53 -5.99
N MET A 86 -4.15 -7.94 -5.90
CA MET A 86 -3.30 -7.99 -4.73
C MET A 86 -3.69 -6.91 -3.73
N ARG A 87 -3.64 -7.28 -2.45
CA ARG A 87 -3.56 -6.28 -1.37
C ARG A 87 -2.12 -5.82 -1.21
N LEU A 88 -1.94 -4.50 -1.17
CA LEU A 88 -0.65 -3.92 -0.82
C LEU A 88 -0.29 -4.28 0.62
N ALA A 89 0.99 -4.60 0.84
CA ALA A 89 1.50 -4.86 2.18
C ALA A 89 1.23 -3.66 3.13
N PRO A 90 1.05 -3.90 4.44
CA PRO A 90 0.95 -2.84 5.42
C PRO A 90 2.18 -1.93 5.39
N ILE A 91 2.00 -0.67 5.80
CA ILE A 91 3.10 0.26 5.96
C ILE A 91 3.94 -0.18 7.15
N THR A 92 5.25 -0.31 6.92
CA THR A 92 6.22 -0.67 7.96
C THR A 92 6.83 0.57 8.58
N ILE A 93 7.37 0.45 9.79
CA ILE A 93 8.07 1.55 10.46
C ILE A 93 9.25 2.04 9.61
N ARG A 94 9.96 1.13 8.94
CA ARG A 94 11.02 1.51 8.01
C ARG A 94 10.47 2.29 6.81
N SER A 95 9.37 1.88 6.20
CA SER A 95 8.72 2.64 5.11
C SER A 95 8.32 4.05 5.56
N LEU A 96 7.78 4.17 6.78
CA LEU A 96 7.43 5.45 7.40
C LEU A 96 8.65 6.36 7.56
N LEU A 97 9.77 5.85 8.08
CA LEU A 97 11.02 6.63 8.22
C LEU A 97 11.54 7.13 6.87
N PHE A 98 11.46 6.30 5.82
CA PHE A 98 11.86 6.69 4.47
C PHE A 98 10.91 7.76 3.87
N ALA A 99 9.61 7.69 4.16
CA ALA A 99 8.65 8.71 3.75
C ALA A 99 8.98 10.07 4.38
N LEU A 100 9.28 10.09 5.69
CA LEU A 100 9.70 11.31 6.40
C LEU A 100 10.99 11.90 5.82
N ARG A 101 11.99 11.06 5.53
CA ARG A 101 13.22 11.49 4.85
C ARG A 101 12.93 12.07 3.46
N LYS A 102 12.03 11.45 2.70
CA LYS A 102 11.63 11.96 1.37
C LYS A 102 10.90 13.31 1.46
N GLN A 103 10.20 13.58 2.55
CA GLN A 103 9.58 14.89 2.84
C GLN A 103 10.56 15.93 3.40
N GLY A 104 11.83 15.58 3.61
CA GLY A 104 12.81 16.49 4.21
C GLY A 104 12.66 16.68 5.72
N ILE A 105 11.81 15.88 6.39
CA ILE A 105 11.59 15.94 7.85
C ILE A 105 12.75 15.27 8.59
N LEU A 106 13.38 14.28 7.97
CA LEU A 106 14.58 13.61 8.47
C LEU A 106 15.74 13.80 7.51
N THR A 107 16.91 14.09 8.07
CA THR A 107 18.19 14.00 7.35
C THR A 107 18.60 12.54 7.14
N ASP A 108 19.55 12.29 6.24
CA ASP A 108 20.15 10.97 6.04
C ASP A 108 20.78 10.39 7.31
N ILE A 109 21.40 11.25 8.13
CA ILE A 109 22.04 10.85 9.38
C ILE A 109 20.98 10.39 10.39
N GLU A 110 19.92 11.15 10.55
CA GLU A 110 18.81 10.81 11.45
C GLU A 110 18.07 9.55 10.99
N LEU A 111 17.83 9.39 9.69
CA LEU A 111 17.26 8.17 9.13
C LEU A 111 18.11 6.95 9.50
N LYS A 112 19.45 7.04 9.34
CA LYS A 112 20.35 5.93 9.70
C LYS A 112 20.30 5.61 11.19
N GLN A 113 20.28 6.62 12.05
CA GLN A 113 20.20 6.45 13.50
C GLN A 113 18.87 5.80 13.92
N LEU A 114 17.74 6.28 13.36
CA LEU A 114 16.42 5.74 13.65
C LEU A 114 16.22 4.33 13.08
N ASP A 115 16.69 4.02 11.86
CA ASP A 115 16.62 2.66 11.30
C ASP A 115 17.41 1.67 12.18
N LEU A 116 18.60 2.07 12.64
CA LEU A 116 19.40 1.24 13.55
C LEU A 116 18.71 1.04 14.91
N ALA A 117 18.19 2.11 15.51
CA ALA A 117 17.47 2.05 16.78
C ALA A 117 16.20 1.19 16.67
N TRP A 118 15.45 1.34 15.58
CA TRP A 118 14.29 0.51 15.26
C TRP A 118 14.68 -0.97 15.16
N ARG A 119 15.71 -1.32 14.38
CA ARG A 119 16.15 -2.72 14.23
C ARG A 119 16.54 -3.36 15.56
N ARG A 120 17.23 -2.61 16.43
CA ARG A 120 17.59 -3.08 17.78
C ARG A 120 16.35 -3.34 18.63
N TYR A 121 15.40 -2.40 18.65
CA TYR A 121 14.15 -2.55 19.38
C TYR A 121 13.30 -3.70 18.84
N GLN A 122 13.14 -3.79 17.51
CA GLN A 122 12.42 -4.84 16.81
C GLN A 122 12.96 -6.23 17.14
N ALA A 123 14.29 -6.41 17.13
CA ALA A 123 14.92 -7.67 17.48
C ALA A 123 14.71 -8.02 18.95
N LYS A 124 14.93 -7.06 19.87
CA LYS A 124 14.75 -7.25 21.31
C LYS A 124 13.32 -7.65 21.68
N GLN A 125 12.33 -7.04 21.03
CA GLN A 125 10.91 -7.26 21.30
C GLN A 125 10.25 -8.31 20.38
N ARG A 126 11.01 -8.94 19.48
CA ARG A 126 10.54 -9.93 18.49
C ARG A 126 9.34 -9.45 17.67
N LEU A 127 9.43 -8.22 17.18
CA LEU A 127 8.36 -7.58 16.40
C LEU A 127 8.50 -7.87 14.90
N ASP A 128 7.40 -7.72 14.17
CA ASP A 128 7.37 -7.66 12.71
C ASP A 128 7.73 -6.25 12.19
N GLY A 129 7.65 -6.03 10.88
CA GLY A 129 7.96 -4.72 10.29
C GLY A 129 6.99 -3.59 10.67
N CYS A 130 5.82 -3.92 11.20
CA CYS A 130 4.76 -2.99 11.57
C CYS A 130 4.77 -2.66 13.08
N GLY A 131 5.68 -3.26 13.86
CA GLY A 131 5.70 -3.09 15.31
C GLY A 131 4.80 -4.05 16.08
N LYS A 132 4.24 -5.08 15.44
CA LYS A 132 3.39 -6.09 16.10
C LYS A 132 4.23 -7.29 16.54
N LYS A 133 3.89 -7.89 17.69
CA LYS A 133 4.52 -9.15 18.11
C LYS A 133 4.28 -10.21 17.05
N ARG A 134 5.34 -10.92 16.68
CA ARG A 134 5.20 -12.08 15.79
C ARG A 134 4.40 -13.14 16.54
N VAL A 135 3.17 -13.40 16.10
CA VAL A 135 2.38 -14.51 16.62
C VAL A 135 3.12 -15.78 16.20
N ILE A 136 3.73 -16.46 17.17
CA ILE A 136 4.27 -17.81 17.00
C ILE A 136 3.03 -18.70 16.84
N GLY A 137 2.52 -18.83 15.63
CA GLY A 137 1.25 -19.54 15.37
C GLY A 137 0.49 -19.15 14.11
N ALA A 138 0.90 -18.11 13.37
CA ALA A 138 0.47 -17.98 11.97
C ALA A 138 1.29 -18.98 11.14
N THR A 139 0.81 -20.21 11.08
CA THR A 139 1.21 -21.23 10.12
C THR A 139 1.48 -20.58 8.77
N SER A 140 2.75 -20.58 8.37
CA SER A 140 3.04 -20.80 6.96
C SER A 140 2.26 -22.05 6.57
N SER A 141 1.22 -21.91 5.74
CA SER A 141 0.55 -23.06 5.15
C SER A 141 1.64 -23.99 4.60
N PRO A 142 1.70 -25.27 5.03
CA PRO A 142 2.53 -26.23 4.33
C PRO A 142 1.93 -26.37 2.93
N VAL A 143 2.72 -26.01 1.92
CA VAL A 143 2.47 -26.51 0.56
C VAL A 143 2.50 -28.04 0.68
N PRO A 144 1.41 -28.76 0.39
CA PRO A 144 1.47 -30.22 0.35
C PRO A 144 2.45 -30.60 -0.76
N ASN A 145 3.59 -31.14 -0.36
CA ASN A 145 4.53 -31.80 -1.24
C ASN A 145 3.93 -33.17 -1.59
N HIS A 146 3.09 -33.22 -2.62
CA HIS A 146 2.81 -34.46 -3.32
C HIS A 146 3.90 -34.62 -4.39
N GLY A 147 4.92 -35.41 -4.04
CA GLY A 147 5.85 -35.94 -5.02
C GLY A 147 5.17 -36.99 -5.91
N PRO A 148 5.72 -37.29 -7.09
CA PRO A 148 5.41 -38.53 -7.77
C PRO A 148 6.44 -39.62 -7.40
N GLU A 149 5.93 -40.79 -7.01
CA GLU A 149 6.61 -42.09 -7.22
C GLU A 149 6.80 -42.36 -8.71
#